data_AF-A0A1H5T128-F1
#
_entry.id   AF-A0A1H5T128-F1
#
_cell.length_a   1.000
_cell.length_b   1.000
_cell.length_c   1.000
_cell.angle_alpha   90.00
_cell.angle_beta   90.00
_cell.angle_gamma   90.00
#
_symmetry.space_group_name_H-M   'P 1'
#
loop_
_entity.id
_entity.type
_entity.pdbx_description
1 polymer ?
#
loop_
_entity_poly.entity_id
_entity_poly.type
_entity_poly.pdbx_seq_one_letter_code
_entity_poly.pdbx_strand_id
1 'polypeptide(L)' 'MAVPLVAVVAFNHFSPFHSSVPCIIFGDLLHDQKLFELKIYAEESGPLLSNEGLSVQSSLSVEELARADIIIVPSWRDPA' A
#
# COMPACT_ATOMS: atom_id res chain seq x y z
N MET A 1 -20.97 -10.28 3.38
CA MET A 1 -19.56 -10.73 3.29
C MET A 1 -18.69 -9.55 3.66
N ALA A 2 -17.55 -9.78 4.33
CA ALA A 2 -16.60 -8.69 4.60
C ALA A 2 -15.93 -8.24 3.29
N VAL A 3 -15.61 -6.95 3.18
CA VAL A 3 -14.80 -6.44 2.06
C VAL A 3 -13.35 -6.95 2.22
N PRO A 4 -12.72 -7.47 1.16
CA PRO A 4 -11.34 -7.95 1.24
C PRO A 4 -10.34 -6.84 1.56
N LEU A 5 -9.38 -7.15 2.42
CA LEU A 5 -8.26 -6.28 2.78
C LEU A 5 -7.15 -6.37 1.73
N VAL A 6 -6.85 -5.23 1.10
CA VAL A 6 -5.73 -5.05 0.18
C VAL A 6 -4.64 -4.26 0.88
N ALA A 7 -3.47 -4.87 1.05
CA ALA A 7 -2.30 -4.24 1.62
C ALA A 7 -1.30 -3.89 0.51
N VAL A 8 -0.98 -2.61 0.36
CA VAL A 8 0.13 -2.15 -0.50
C VAL A 8 1.37 -2.01 0.34
N VAL A 9 2.45 -2.70 -0.03
CA VAL A 9 3.73 -2.61 0.67
C VAL A 9 4.49 -1.37 0.18
N ALA A 10 4.91 -0.54 1.13
CA ALA A 10 5.79 0.60 0.90
C ALA A 10 7.08 0.45 1.72
N PHE A 11 8.15 1.03 1.20
CA PHE A 11 9.48 1.06 1.81
C PHE A 11 10.19 2.36 1.37
N ASN A 12 11.31 2.74 2.01
CA ASN A 12 12.06 3.95 1.63
C ASN A 12 12.51 3.92 0.18
N HIS A 13 12.52 5.09 -0.46
CA HIS A 13 12.73 5.26 -1.89
C HIS A 13 11.63 4.62 -2.75
N PHE A 14 10.42 4.46 -2.20
CA PHE A 14 9.26 4.06 -3.00
C PHE A 14 9.01 5.09 -4.10
N SER A 15 8.47 4.61 -5.23
CA SER A 15 7.98 5.48 -6.29
C SER A 15 6.49 5.78 -6.06
N PRO A 16 6.08 7.06 -5.91
CA PRO A 16 4.66 7.42 -5.84
C PRO A 16 3.86 6.94 -7.04
N PHE A 17 4.50 6.87 -8.22
CA PHE A 17 3.88 6.38 -9.44
C PHE A 17 3.43 4.92 -9.31
N HIS A 18 4.29 4.03 -8.82
CA HIS A 18 3.94 2.61 -8.66
C HIS A 18 2.86 2.39 -7.60
N SER A 19 2.83 3.22 -6.54
CA SER A 19 1.78 3.16 -5.52
C SER A 19 0.45 3.77 -5.99
N SER A 20 0.46 4.67 -6.97
CA SER A 20 -0.75 5.36 -7.43
C SER A 20 -1.78 4.42 -8.05
N VAL A 21 -1.36 3.48 -8.88
CA VAL A 21 -2.27 2.56 -9.59
C VAL A 21 -3.02 1.64 -8.62
N PRO A 22 -2.34 0.93 -7.69
CA PRO A 22 -3.04 0.18 -6.63
C PRO A 22 -3.99 1.06 -5.82
N CYS A 23 -3.58 2.28 -5.46
CA CYS A 23 -4.43 3.18 -4.69
C CYS A 23 -5.69 3.63 -5.43
N ILE A 24 -5.60 3.84 -6.75
CA ILE A 24 -6.76 4.21 -7.58
C ILE A 24 -7.69 3.01 -7.77
N ILE A 25 -7.14 1.84 -8.09
CA ILE A 25 -7.93 0.64 -8.40
C ILE A 25 -8.62 0.07 -7.15
N PHE A 26 -7.93 0.00 -6.02
CA PHE A 26 -8.47 -0.62 -4.79
C PHE A 26 -9.00 0.40 -3.78
N GLY A 27 -8.84 1.70 -4.04
CA GLY A 27 -9.44 2.75 -3.25
C GLY A 27 -10.91 2.98 -3.61
N ASP A 28 -11.49 4.00 -2.97
CA ASP A 28 -12.90 4.35 -3.12
C ASP A 28 -13.18 5.23 -4.34
N LEU A 29 -12.15 5.62 -5.11
CA LEU A 29 -12.30 6.60 -6.20
C LEU A 29 -13.13 6.08 -7.39
N LEU A 30 -12.99 4.81 -7.75
CA LEU A 30 -13.59 4.23 -8.96
C LEU A 30 -14.93 3.53 -8.72
N HIS A 31 -15.35 3.39 -7.46
CA HIS A 31 -16.46 2.53 -7.10
C HIS A 31 -17.51 3.30 -6.31
N ASP A 32 -18.78 3.19 -6.73
CA ASP A 32 -19.93 3.79 -6.00
C ASP A 32 -20.17 3.13 -4.63
N GLN A 33 -19.53 1.99 -4.38
CA GLN A 33 -19.57 1.25 -3.13
C GLN A 33 -18.18 0.76 -2.78
N LYS A 34 -17.89 0.62 -1.48
CA LYS A 34 -16.62 0.10 -0.99
C LYS A 34 -16.48 -1.39 -1.34
N LEU A 35 -15.61 -1.70 -2.29
CA LEU A 35 -15.33 -3.07 -2.71
C LEU A 35 -14.12 -3.68 -1.98
N PHE A 36 -13.21 -2.85 -1.50
CA PHE A 36 -11.98 -3.26 -0.83
C PHE A 36 -11.71 -2.37 0.38
N GLU A 37 -11.04 -2.93 1.39
CA GLU A 37 -10.35 -2.14 2.41
C GLU A 37 -8.91 -1.97 1.95
N LEU A 38 -8.53 -0.77 1.50
CA LEU A 38 -7.15 -0.49 1.10
C LEU A 38 -6.37 0.09 2.28
N LYS A 39 -5.24 -0.53 2.60
CA LYS A 39 -4.27 -0.03 3.58
C LYS A 39 -2.85 -0.08 3.01
N ILE A 40 -1.99 0.79 3.51
CA ILE A 40 -0.55 0.77 3.18
C ILE A 40 0.20 0.22 4.38
N TYR A 41 1.06 -0.77 4.13
CA TYR A 41 1.99 -1.32 5.10
C TYR A 41 3.37 -0.72 4.88
N ALA A 42 3.94 -0.11 5.92
CA ALA A 42 5.34 0.30 5.92
C ALA A 42 6.22 -0.87 6.38
N GLU A 43 7.09 -1.34 5.50
CA GLU A 43 7.99 -2.45 5.86
C GLU A 43 9.16 -1.99 6.74
N GLU A 44 9.58 -0.75 6.63
CA GLU A 44 10.69 -0.24 7.45
C GLU A 44 10.17 0.62 8.60
N SER A 45 10.90 0.59 9.71
CA SER A 45 10.58 1.42 10.88
C SER A 45 10.83 2.90 10.61
N GLY A 46 9.94 3.74 11.14
CA GLY A 46 10.02 5.19 10.99
C GLY A 46 9.32 5.72 9.73
N PRO A 47 9.44 7.02 9.45
CA PRO A 47 8.83 7.62 8.27
C PRO A 47 9.43 7.04 6.99
N LEU A 48 8.56 6.55 6.09
CA LEU A 48 8.98 6.17 4.74
C LEU A 48 8.95 7.40 3.84
N LEU A 49 10.05 7.64 3.13
CA LEU A 49 10.20 8.78 2.24
C LEU A 49 10.45 8.34 0.79
N SER A 50 9.79 9.04 -0.13
CA SER A 50 10.14 9.04 -1.55
C SER A 50 11.28 10.04 -1.82
N ASN A 51 11.92 9.95 -2.98
CA ASN A 51 13.00 10.88 -3.34
C ASN A 51 12.47 12.31 -3.56
N GLU A 52 11.18 12.43 -3.87
CA GLU A 52 10.46 13.67 -4.14
C GLU A 52 9.93 14.33 -2.85
N GLY A 53 10.18 13.73 -1.68
CA GLY A 53 9.81 14.28 -0.38
C GLY A 53 8.40 13.94 0.08
N LEU A 54 7.68 13.04 -0.61
CA LEU A 54 6.42 12.49 -0.09
C LEU A 54 6.71 11.45 0.99
N SER A 55 5.86 11.45 2.01
CA SER A 55 5.84 10.44 3.07
C SER A 55 4.59 9.59 3.02
N VAL A 56 4.71 8.37 3.54
CA VAL A 56 3.58 7.46 3.76
C VAL A 56 3.34 7.32 5.25
N GLN A 57 2.07 7.41 5.64
CA GLN A 57 1.62 7.00 6.96
C GLN A 57 1.02 5.60 6.87
N SER A 58 1.66 4.63 7.52
CA SER A 58 1.15 3.26 7.63
C SER A 58 0.08 3.17 8.69
N SER A 59 -0.99 2.44 8.39
CA SER A 59 -2.09 2.12 9.32
C SER A 59 -2.25 0.62 9.54
N LEU A 60 -1.27 -0.17 9.06
CA LEU A 60 -1.29 -1.63 9.09
C LEU A 60 -0.13 -2.16 9.95
N SER A 61 -0.43 -3.08 10.87
CA SER A 61 0.60 -3.86 11.57
C SER A 61 1.06 -5.08 10.75
N VAL A 62 2.17 -5.71 11.14
CA VAL A 62 2.66 -6.94 10.48
C VAL A 62 1.68 -8.10 10.64
N GLU A 63 0.98 -8.17 11.78
CA GLU A 63 -0.06 -9.18 12.03
C GLU A 63 -1.30 -8.98 11.16
N GLU A 64 -1.67 -7.72 10.90
CA GLU A 64 -2.71 -7.38 9.94
C GLU A 64 -2.28 -7.68 8.50
N LEU A 65 -1.01 -7.40 8.14
CA LEU A 65 -0.44 -7.77 6.83
C LEU A 65 -0.54 -9.28 6.58
N ALA A 66 -0.17 -10.10 7.57
CA ALA A 66 -0.22 -11.55 7.48
C ALA A 66 -1.64 -12.11 7.28
N ARG A 67 -2.67 -11.29 7.51
CA ARG A 67 -4.09 -11.63 7.34
C ARG A 67 -4.74 -10.92 6.15
N ALA A 68 -4.00 -10.10 5.40
CA ALA A 68 -4.53 -9.43 4.23
C ALA A 68 -4.93 -10.45 3.16
N ASP A 69 -6.09 -10.24 2.53
CA ASP A 69 -6.58 -11.10 1.45
C ASP A 69 -5.74 -10.93 0.17
N ILE A 70 -5.21 -9.72 -0.05
CA ILE A 70 -4.36 -9.38 -1.20
C ILE A 70 -3.18 -8.53 -0.71
N ILE A 71 -1.96 -8.94 -1.06
CA ILE A 71 -0.74 -8.17 -0.82
C ILE A 71 -0.16 -7.72 -2.16
N ILE A 72 0.06 -6.42 -2.31
CA ILE A 72 0.63 -5.80 -3.50
C ILE A 72 2.02 -5.28 -3.15
N VAL A 73 3.03 -5.79 -3.87
CA VAL A 73 4.39 -5.26 -3.84
C VAL A 73 4.60 -4.48 -5.14
N PRO A 74 4.47 -3.14 -5.13
CA PRO A 74 4.37 -2.36 -6.35
C PRO A 74 5.70 -2.18 -7.09
N SER A 75 6.83 -2.41 -6.41
CA SER A 75 8.17 -2.25 -6.98
C SER A 75 9.24 -2.97 -6.17
N TRP A 76 10.46 -3.05 -6.72
CA TRP A 76 11.69 -3.48 -6.06
C TRP A 76 12.74 -2.37 -6.17
N ARG A 77 13.58 -2.21 -5.14
CA ARG A 77 14.71 -1.26 -5.17
C ARG A 77 15.79 -1.69 -6.14
N ASP A 78 16.07 -2.99 -6.12
CA ASP A 78 17.03 -3.65 -7.00
C ASP A 78 16.31 -4.83 -7.66
N PRO A 79 15.77 -4.65 -8.87
CA PRO A 79 15.09 -5.71 -9.60
C PRO A 79 16.05 -6.63 -10.37
N ALA A 80 17.37 -6.37 -10.32
CA ALA A 80 18.39 -7.09 -11.08
C ALA A 80 18.89 -8.36 -10.37
#